data_AF-A0A023B278-F1
#
_entry.id   AF-A0A023B278-F1
#
_cell.length_a   1.000
_cell.length_b   1.000
_cell.length_c   1.000
_cell.angle_alpha   90.00
_cell.angle_beta   90.00
_cell.angle_gamma   90.00
#
_symmetry.space_group_name_H-M   'P 1'
#
loop_
_entity.id
_entity.type
_entity.pdbx_description
1 polymer ?
#
loop_
_entity_poly.entity_id
_entity_poly.type
_entity_poly.pdbx_seq_one_letter_code
_entity_poly.pdbx_strand_id
1 'polypeptide(L)'
;MVSKYKDETYGVCPRGCDAAMMPYGMSDVPGEGSTTVYCGVCKEIYRPANPVLAAIDGAYFGSTFSHLFFMEFGEKLQLPELRDTTRVVASLLEDASMEETANRDHHHPPYYVPKIFGYKVSSSVRDREIQDAIRGGWNNKL
;
A
#
# COMPACT_ATOMS: atom_id res chain seq x y z
N MET A 1 21.68 -1.62 2.38
CA MET A 1 20.26 -1.32 2.09
C MET A 1 19.66 -0.32 3.07
N VAL A 2 19.90 -0.45 4.39
CA VAL A 2 19.44 0.58 5.36
C VAL A 2 19.92 1.99 5.02
N SER A 3 21.19 2.16 4.61
CA SER A 3 21.70 3.46 4.14
C SER A 3 20.91 4.00 2.95
N LYS A 4 20.76 3.19 1.90
CA LYS A 4 19.97 3.54 0.70
C LYS A 4 18.50 3.88 0.98
N TYR A 5 17.91 3.24 1.99
CA TYR A 5 16.57 3.55 2.47
C TYR A 5 16.52 4.94 3.11
N LYS A 6 17.46 5.24 4.01
CA LYS A 6 17.58 6.56 4.66
C LYS A 6 17.87 7.68 3.67
N ASP A 7 18.60 7.37 2.61
CA ASP A 7 18.91 8.30 1.51
C ASP A 7 17.78 8.38 0.46
N GLU A 8 16.62 7.76 0.70
CA GLU A 8 15.45 7.74 -0.20
C GLU A 8 15.79 7.30 -1.63
N THR A 9 16.79 6.43 -1.80
CA THR A 9 17.33 6.10 -3.13
C THR A 9 16.27 5.45 -4.05
N TYR A 10 15.31 4.74 -3.47
CA TYR A 10 14.23 4.06 -4.19
C TYR A 10 12.97 4.92 -4.32
N GLY A 11 13.01 6.16 -3.85
CA GLY A 11 11.91 7.11 -3.86
C GLY A 11 11.05 7.10 -2.60
N VAL A 12 9.99 7.90 -2.66
CA VAL A 12 9.04 8.16 -1.58
C VAL A 12 7.64 7.71 -1.99
N CYS A 13 6.84 7.27 -1.01
CA CYS A 13 5.50 6.74 -1.24
C CYS A 13 4.57 7.74 -1.98
N PRO A 14 3.95 7.34 -3.11
CA PRO A 14 3.08 8.22 -3.89
C PRO A 14 1.71 8.48 -3.23
N ARG A 15 1.35 7.74 -2.18
CA ARG A 15 0.12 7.97 -1.41
C ARG A 15 0.19 9.11 -0.41
N GLY A 16 1.31 9.83 -0.35
CA GLY A 16 1.50 10.89 0.63
C GLY A 16 1.73 10.36 2.05
N CYS A 17 2.28 9.16 2.18
CA CYS A 17 2.72 8.63 3.49
C CYS A 17 4.03 9.27 3.98
N ASP A 18 4.68 10.08 3.14
CA ASP A 18 5.98 10.72 3.41
C ASP A 18 7.04 9.73 3.93
N ALA A 19 7.07 8.55 3.32
CA ALA A 19 7.92 7.44 3.74
C ALA A 19 8.76 6.94 2.57
N ALA A 20 10.05 6.74 2.84
CA ALA A 20 10.98 6.11 1.91
C ALA A 20 10.52 4.67 1.55
N MET A 21 10.89 4.22 0.37
CA MET A 21 10.48 2.93 -0.18
C MET A 21 11.63 1.94 -0.30
N MET A 22 11.29 0.66 -0.47
CA MET A 22 12.25 -0.41 -0.72
C MET A 22 11.96 -1.14 -2.03
N PRO A 23 12.97 -1.65 -2.74
CA PRO A 23 12.76 -2.39 -3.98
C PRO A 23 12.11 -3.76 -3.71
N TYR A 24 11.22 -4.16 -4.61
CA TYR A 24 10.39 -5.36 -4.51
C TYR A 24 10.25 -6.02 -5.87
N GLY A 25 10.41 -7.34 -5.94
CA GLY A 25 10.08 -8.14 -7.12
C GLY A 25 8.74 -8.85 -6.95
N MET A 26 7.84 -8.78 -7.93
CA MET A 26 6.57 -9.52 -7.87
C MET A 26 6.74 -11.04 -8.12
N SER A 27 7.86 -11.44 -8.68
CA SER A 27 8.26 -12.84 -8.90
C SER A 27 9.74 -13.00 -8.59
N ASP A 28 10.11 -14.20 -8.12
CA ASP A 28 11.49 -14.62 -7.92
C ASP A 28 12.06 -15.31 -9.18
N VAL A 29 11.26 -15.45 -10.25
CA VAL A 29 11.68 -16.02 -11.54
C VAL A 29 12.18 -14.91 -12.48
N PRO A 30 13.42 -14.99 -12.99
CA PRO A 30 13.94 -13.99 -13.93
C PRO A 30 13.09 -13.85 -15.19
N GLY A 31 12.87 -12.62 -15.63
CA GLY A 31 12.14 -12.27 -16.85
C GLY A 31 10.62 -12.15 -16.69
N GLU A 32 10.05 -12.49 -15.53
CA GLU A 32 8.59 -12.43 -15.31
C GLU A 32 8.08 -11.03 -14.94
N GLY A 33 8.93 -10.15 -14.42
CA GLY A 33 8.53 -8.81 -14.05
C GLY A 33 9.70 -7.89 -13.73
N SER A 34 9.49 -6.59 -13.91
CA SER A 34 10.48 -5.60 -13.52
C SER A 34 10.36 -5.22 -12.04
N THR A 35 11.37 -4.49 -11.56
CA THR A 35 11.45 -4.03 -10.18
C THR A 35 10.33 -3.04 -9.89
N THR A 36 9.63 -3.32 -8.81
CA THR A 36 8.64 -2.43 -8.20
C THR A 36 9.19 -1.90 -6.87
N VAL A 37 8.47 -1.00 -6.22
CA VAL A 37 8.84 -0.45 -4.92
C VAL A 37 7.72 -0.65 -3.90
N TYR A 38 8.07 -1.07 -2.70
CA TYR A 38 7.17 -1.37 -1.60
C TYR A 38 7.28 -0.31 -0.51
N CYS A 39 6.14 0.14 -0.01
CA CYS A 39 6.07 1.07 1.10
C CYS A 39 5.88 0.33 2.44
N GLY A 40 6.81 0.53 3.37
CA GLY A 40 6.71 0.00 4.73
C GLY A 40 5.56 0.60 5.56
N VAL A 41 4.97 1.72 5.13
CA VAL A 41 3.83 2.37 5.79
C VAL A 41 2.52 1.86 5.21
N CYS A 42 2.09 2.25 4.01
CA CYS A 42 0.80 1.79 3.48
C CYS A 42 0.74 0.30 3.08
N LYS A 43 1.87 -0.43 3.13
CA LYS A 43 1.98 -1.87 2.80
C LYS A 43 1.57 -2.20 1.35
N GLU A 44 1.72 -1.24 0.45
CA GLU A 44 1.38 -1.38 -0.97
C GLU A 44 2.63 -1.30 -1.86
N ILE A 45 2.48 -1.83 -3.07
CA ILE A 45 3.52 -1.90 -4.11
C ILE A 45 3.19 -0.88 -5.20
N TYR A 46 4.21 -0.19 -5.71
CA TYR A 46 4.09 0.84 -6.73
C TYR A 46 5.15 0.66 -7.82
N ARG A 47 4.90 1.29 -8.97
CA ARG A 47 5.95 1.47 -9.98
C ARG A 47 6.95 2.53 -9.50
N PRO A 48 8.27 2.28 -9.64
CA PRO A 48 9.26 3.27 -9.29
C PRO A 48 9.19 4.46 -10.25
N ALA A 49 9.38 5.67 -9.72
CA ALA A 49 9.48 6.88 -10.53
C ALA A 49 10.77 6.93 -11.37
N ASN A 50 11.82 6.26 -10.90
CA ASN A 50 13.10 6.17 -11.61
C ASN A 50 13.01 5.10 -12.72
N PRO A 51 13.11 5.47 -14.01
CA PRO A 51 12.98 4.54 -15.12
C PRO A 51 14.14 3.53 -15.18
N VAL A 52 15.32 3.87 -14.66
CA VAL A 52 16.45 2.95 -14.58
C VAL A 52 16.13 1.81 -13.61
N LEU A 53 15.56 2.14 -12.44
CA LEU A 53 15.11 1.12 -11.49
C LEU A 53 13.96 0.28 -12.09
N ALA A 54 13.03 0.93 -12.81
CA ALA A 54 11.91 0.26 -13.48
C ALA A 54 12.33 -0.74 -14.57
N ALA A 55 13.54 -0.61 -15.12
CA ALA A 55 14.08 -1.51 -16.15
C ALA A 55 14.83 -2.71 -15.57
N ILE A 56 15.18 -2.71 -14.29
CA ILE A 56 15.86 -3.83 -13.62
C ILE A 56 14.86 -4.94 -13.36
N ASP A 57 15.25 -6.19 -13.59
CA ASP A 57 14.44 -7.37 -13.27
C ASP A 57 14.13 -7.44 -11.76
N GLY A 58 12.86 -7.59 -11.41
CA GLY A 58 12.41 -7.65 -10.02
C GLY A 58 12.94 -8.87 -9.27
N ALA A 59 13.22 -9.97 -9.97
CA ALA A 59 13.73 -11.20 -9.39
C ALA A 59 15.09 -11.02 -8.68
N TYR A 60 15.86 -9.99 -9.04
CA TYR A 60 17.13 -9.67 -8.38
C TYR A 60 16.96 -9.13 -6.95
N PHE A 61 15.80 -8.56 -6.64
CA PHE A 61 15.43 -8.16 -5.29
C PHE A 61 14.58 -9.21 -4.59
N GLY A 62 13.73 -9.88 -5.36
CA GLY A 62 12.83 -10.92 -4.90
C GLY A 62 11.58 -10.40 -4.21
N SER A 63 10.67 -11.33 -3.96
CA SER A 63 9.33 -11.10 -3.42
C SER A 63 9.27 -10.94 -1.90
N THR A 64 10.37 -11.26 -1.21
CA THR A 64 10.37 -11.36 0.25
C THR A 64 11.28 -10.34 0.92
N PHE A 65 12.30 -9.85 0.22
CA PHE A 65 13.34 -8.98 0.78
C PHE A 65 12.78 -7.72 1.47
N SER A 66 11.87 -7.00 0.83
CA SER A 66 11.27 -5.79 1.42
C SER A 66 10.52 -6.09 2.72
N HIS A 67 9.79 -7.20 2.79
CA HIS A 67 9.07 -7.59 4.00
C HIS A 67 10.03 -7.90 5.14
N LEU A 68 11.08 -8.70 4.88
CA LEU A 68 12.12 -9.02 5.87
C LEU A 68 12.84 -7.77 6.36
N PHE A 69 13.13 -6.83 5.45
CA PHE A 69 13.75 -5.56 5.80
C PHE A 69 12.91 -4.79 6.83
N PHE A 70 11.60 -4.68 6.62
CA PHE A 70 10.74 -3.95 7.55
C PHE A 70 10.43 -4.72 8.84
N MET A 71 10.48 -6.07 8.84
CA MET A 71 10.41 -6.85 10.08
C MET A 71 11.63 -6.63 10.98
N GLU A 72 12.83 -6.53 10.41
CA GLU A 72 14.07 -6.35 11.17
C GLU A 72 14.36 -4.88 11.55
N PHE A 73 14.06 -3.95 10.65
CA PHE A 73 14.46 -2.55 10.79
C PHE A 73 13.29 -1.59 11.03
N GLY A 74 12.03 -2.04 11.00
CA GLY A 74 10.86 -1.16 11.13
C GLY A 74 10.83 -0.38 12.44
N GLU A 75 11.08 -1.04 13.57
CA GLU A 75 11.16 -0.40 14.88
C GLU A 75 12.34 0.59 14.97
N LYS A 76 13.52 0.18 14.48
CA LYS A 76 14.74 1.01 14.46
C LYS A 76 14.60 2.27 13.60
N LEU A 77 13.74 2.21 12.57
CA LEU A 77 13.42 3.31 11.67
C LEU A 77 12.23 4.14 12.16
N GLN A 78 11.68 3.84 13.35
CA GLN A 78 10.53 4.52 13.94
C GLN A 78 9.35 4.62 12.97
N LEU A 79 9.16 3.60 12.13
CA LEU A 79 8.03 3.59 11.21
C LEU A 79 6.74 3.62 12.04
N PRO A 80 5.76 4.46 11.66
CA PRO A 80 4.49 4.48 12.35
C PRO A 80 3.94 3.05 12.38
N GLU A 81 3.57 2.59 13.58
CA GLU A 81 3.16 1.23 13.82
C GLU A 81 1.82 0.98 13.10
N LEU A 82 1.87 0.46 11.87
CA LEU A 82 0.66 -0.03 11.23
C LEU A 82 0.34 -1.37 11.84
N ARG A 83 -0.69 -1.35 12.70
CA ARG A 83 -1.39 -2.49 13.30
C ARG A 83 -0.86 -3.81 12.78
N ASP A 84 0.06 -4.31 13.58
CA ASP A 84 0.58 -5.65 13.54
C ASP A 84 -0.54 -6.63 13.11
N THR A 85 -0.36 -7.30 11.97
CA THR A 85 -1.29 -8.34 11.49
C THR A 85 -1.45 -9.46 12.53
N THR A 86 -0.50 -9.57 13.45
CA THR A 86 -0.56 -10.43 14.64
C THR A 86 -1.72 -10.07 15.57
N ARG A 87 -2.15 -8.80 15.63
CA ARG A 87 -3.39 -8.40 16.34
C ARG A 87 -4.65 -8.72 15.56
N VAL A 88 -4.60 -8.86 14.24
CA VAL A 88 -5.78 -9.25 13.43
C VAL A 88 -6.07 -10.74 13.63
N VAL A 89 -5.06 -11.60 13.64
CA VAL A 89 -5.25 -13.02 14.01
C VAL A 89 -5.64 -13.19 15.48
N ALA A 90 -5.16 -12.34 16.39
CA ALA A 90 -5.60 -12.32 17.77
C ALA A 90 -7.06 -11.80 17.92
N SER A 91 -7.45 -10.74 17.20
CA SER A 91 -8.80 -10.18 17.28
C SER A 91 -9.85 -11.09 16.66
N LEU A 92 -9.51 -11.82 15.58
CA LEU A 92 -10.39 -12.82 14.99
C LEU A 92 -10.73 -13.98 15.96
N LEU A 93 -9.91 -14.20 16.99
CA LEU A 93 -10.18 -15.17 18.06
C LEU A 93 -11.00 -14.56 19.21
N GLU A 94 -11.07 -13.23 19.31
CA GLU A 94 -11.79 -12.48 20.35
C GLU A 94 -13.16 -11.92 19.88
N ASP A 95 -13.39 -11.79 18.57
CA ASP A 95 -14.61 -11.22 17.96
C ASP A 95 -15.87 -12.13 18.04
N ALA A 96 -15.88 -13.15 18.91
CA ALA A 96 -17.04 -14.02 19.15
C ALA A 96 -18.08 -13.43 20.13
N SER A 97 -17.88 -12.21 20.65
CA SER A 97 -18.87 -11.51 21.49
C SER A 97 -19.13 -10.08 21.00
N MET A 98 -20.36 -9.85 20.55
CA MET A 98 -20.88 -8.59 20.03
C MET A 98 -20.75 -7.41 21.01
N GLU A 99 -20.47 -6.20 20.51
CA GLU A 99 -21.23 -4.98 20.82
C GLU A 99 -20.89 -3.79 19.88
N GLU A 100 -21.93 -3.23 19.27
CA GLU A 100 -21.96 -1.96 18.55
C GLU A 100 -21.70 -0.80 19.52
N THR A 101 -20.52 -0.20 19.48
CA THR A 101 -20.31 1.14 20.06
C THR A 101 -19.65 2.06 19.05
N ALA A 102 -20.42 3.07 18.67
CA ALA A 102 -19.96 4.26 17.99
C ALA A 102 -18.78 4.89 18.76
N ASN A 103 -17.89 5.55 18.01
CA ASN A 103 -16.75 6.33 18.51
C ASN A 103 -15.47 5.52 18.81
N ARG A 104 -14.87 4.99 17.75
CA ARG A 104 -13.45 4.63 17.73
C ARG A 104 -12.74 5.65 16.84
N ASP A 105 -12.19 6.68 17.48
CA ASP A 105 -11.25 7.67 16.91
C ASP A 105 -9.98 6.91 16.47
N HIS A 106 -10.10 6.22 15.34
CA HIS A 106 -9.03 5.46 14.74
C HIS A 106 -8.33 6.40 13.80
N HIS A 107 -7.11 6.79 14.20
CA HIS A 107 -6.12 7.41 13.34
C HIS A 107 -5.79 6.45 12.20
N HIS A 108 -6.72 6.35 11.24
CA HIS A 108 -6.47 5.82 9.92
C HIS A 108 -5.49 6.80 9.25
N PRO A 109 -4.44 6.32 8.55
CA PRO A 109 -3.61 7.21 7.74
C PRO A 109 -4.53 8.03 6.82
N PRO A 110 -4.21 9.30 6.51
CA PRO A 110 -5.12 10.21 5.82
C PRO A 110 -5.51 9.61 4.47
N TYR A 111 -6.66 8.94 4.42
CA TYR A 111 -7.22 8.45 3.18
C TYR A 111 -7.90 9.62 2.50
N TYR A 112 -7.75 9.69 1.18
CA TYR A 112 -8.39 10.74 0.40
C TYR A 112 -9.91 10.67 0.56
N VAL A 113 -10.51 11.76 1.07
CA VAL A 113 -11.96 11.92 1.18
C VAL A 113 -12.43 12.78 0.01
N PRO A 114 -13.05 12.20 -1.03
CA PRO A 114 -13.52 12.98 -2.18
C PRO A 114 -14.60 13.96 -1.73
N LYS A 115 -14.44 15.23 -2.13
CA LYS A 115 -15.41 16.29 -1.88
C LYS A 115 -15.76 17.02 -3.17
N ILE A 116 -17.03 17.31 -3.37
CA ILE A 116 -17.56 18.15 -4.46
C ILE A 116 -18.25 19.33 -3.79
N PHE A 117 -17.83 20.55 -4.13
CA PHE A 117 -18.28 21.79 -3.48
C PHE A 117 -18.19 21.76 -1.93
N GLY A 118 -17.18 21.08 -1.38
CA GLY A 118 -16.98 20.96 0.06
C GLY A 118 -17.78 19.86 0.75
N TYR A 119 -18.74 19.23 0.05
CA TYR A 119 -19.54 18.12 0.57
C TYR A 119 -18.88 16.78 0.24
N LYS A 120 -18.91 15.85 1.20
CA LYS A 120 -18.41 14.49 0.97
C LYS A 120 -19.25 13.79 -0.09
N VAL A 121 -18.60 13.12 -1.03
CA VAL A 121 -19.31 12.27 -2.00
C VAL A 121 -19.81 11.01 -1.28
N SER A 122 -21.10 10.72 -1.40
CA SER A 122 -21.69 9.50 -0.84
C SER A 122 -21.11 8.25 -1.51
N SER A 123 -20.85 7.19 -0.73
CA SER A 123 -20.38 5.90 -1.25
C SER A 123 -21.33 5.33 -2.31
N SER A 124 -22.63 5.50 -2.14
CA SER A 124 -23.65 5.00 -3.07
C SER A 124 -23.53 5.60 -4.47
N VAL A 125 -23.01 6.82 -4.62
CA VAL A 125 -22.77 7.44 -5.94
C VAL A 125 -21.60 6.76 -6.65
N ARG A 126 -20.50 6.54 -5.92
CA ARG A 126 -19.32 5.82 -6.42
C ARG A 126 -19.66 4.39 -6.84
N ASP A 127 -20.43 3.68 -6.02
CA ASP A 127 -20.80 2.30 -6.30
C ASP A 127 -21.69 2.20 -7.55
N ARG A 128 -22.62 3.16 -7.72
CA ARG A 128 -23.46 3.24 -8.91
C ARG A 128 -22.64 3.51 -10.18
N GLU A 129 -21.68 4.44 -10.14
CA GLU A 129 -20.80 4.71 -11.28
C GLU A 129 -19.98 3.49 -11.70
N ILE A 130 -19.47 2.73 -10.72
CA ILE A 130 -18.75 1.48 -10.99
C ILE A 130 -19.70 0.45 -11.64
N GLN A 131 -20.90 0.27 -11.11
CA GLN A 131 -21.90 -0.65 -11.67
C GLN A 131 -22.33 -0.23 -13.08
N ASP A 132 -22.49 1.06 -13.34
CA ASP A 132 -22.82 1.58 -14.67
C ASP A 132 -21.67 1.39 -15.66
N ALA A 133 -20.41 1.56 -15.23
CA ALA A 133 -19.23 1.28 -16.05
C ALA A 133 -19.10 -0.21 -16.39
N ILE A 134 -19.38 -1.11 -15.43
CA ILE A 134 -19.40 -2.56 -15.65
C ILE A 134 -20.52 -2.93 -16.63
N ARG A 135 -21.72 -2.37 -16.45
CA ARG A 135 -22.88 -2.61 -17.33
C ARG A 135 -22.71 -2.03 -18.73
N GLY A 136 -22.00 -0.91 -18.87
CA GLY A 136 -21.76 -0.23 -20.14
C GLY A 136 -20.78 -0.94 -21.07
N GLY A 137 -20.08 -1.97 -20.58
CA GLY A 137 -19.08 -2.72 -21.34
C GLY A 137 -17.83 -1.89 -21.62
N TRP A 138 -16.65 -2.46 -21.32
CA TRP A 138 -15.34 -1.88 -21.61
C TRP A 138 -15.02 -1.65 -23.10
N ASN A 139 -15.99 -1.85 -24.01
CA ASN A 139 -15.78 -1.95 -25.45
C ASN A 139 -16.02 -0.65 -26.25
N ASN A 140 -16.38 0.49 -25.63
CA ASN A 140 -16.74 1.71 -26.38
C ASN A 140 -15.87 2.95 -26.06
N LYS A 141 -14.58 2.77 -25.75
CA LYS A 141 -13.62 3.90 -25.70
C LYS A 141 -12.29 3.53 -26.38
N LEU A 142 -12.33 3.48 -27.72
CA LEU A 142 -11.20 3.76 -28.62
C LEU A 142 -11.71 4.69 -29.72
#